data_AF-A0A918SY27-F1
#
_entry.id   AF-A0A918SY27-F1
#
_cell.length_a   1.000
_cell.length_b   1.000
_cell.length_c   1.000
_cell.angle_alpha   90.00
_cell.angle_beta   90.00
_cell.angle_gamma   90.00
#
_symmetry.space_group_name_H-M   'P 1'
#
loop_
_entity.id
_entity.type
_entity.pdbx_description
1 polymer ?
#
loop_
_entity_poly.entity_id
_entity_poly.type
_entity_poly.pdbx_seq_one_letter_code
_entity_poly.pdbx_strand_id
1 'polypeptide(L)'
;MHEASDQDSTSDEARRVVEFWQQAGPSCWFTRSDAFDAQCAQFLPLHLRASRRELEEWAGTATGALALVLLLDQIPRNVYRDSAHSYATDGLARHYADEAINAGFDVQVDPALRVFFYLPFEHSEALDDQRRSLELHQRLDGPDASHWAQLHFDLIERFGRFPHRNAALGRTTTPEEQAYLDAGGFAG
;
A
#
# COMPACT_ATOMS: atom_id res chain seq x y z
N MET A 1 -33.91 -12.95 -5.57
CA MET A 1 -33.96 -11.56 -6.10
C MET A 1 -33.13 -10.56 -5.27
N HIS A 2 -32.44 -10.98 -4.20
CA HIS A 2 -31.62 -10.08 -3.35
C HIS A 2 -30.13 -10.05 -3.72
N GLU A 3 -29.60 -11.10 -4.37
CA GLU A 3 -28.17 -11.20 -4.69
C GLU A 3 -27.70 -10.27 -5.82
N ALA A 4 -28.58 -9.93 -6.77
CA ALA A 4 -28.21 -9.07 -7.90
C ALA A 4 -28.02 -7.60 -7.49
N SER A 5 -28.74 -7.10 -6.48
CA SER A 5 -28.57 -5.72 -6.00
C SER A 5 -27.33 -5.54 -5.13
N ASP A 6 -26.96 -6.57 -4.36
CA ASP A 6 -25.77 -6.54 -3.51
C ASP A 6 -24.48 -6.68 -4.31
N GLN A 7 -24.46 -7.50 -5.39
CA GLN A 7 -23.31 -7.57 -6.28
C GLN A 7 -23.07 -6.28 -7.08
N ASP A 8 -24.13 -5.58 -7.49
CA ASP A 8 -24.00 -4.30 -8.19
C ASP A 8 -23.49 -3.19 -7.23
N SER A 9 -24.01 -3.17 -5.99
CA SER A 9 -23.57 -2.23 -4.96
C SER A 9 -22.13 -2.46 -4.49
N THR A 10 -21.67 -3.71 -4.37
CA THR A 10 -20.29 -4.03 -3.97
C THR A 10 -19.28 -3.67 -5.06
N SER A 11 -19.64 -3.92 -6.33
CA SER A 11 -18.87 -3.46 -7.50
C SER A 11 -18.75 -1.92 -7.53
N ASP A 12 -19.80 -1.20 -7.16
CA ASP A 12 -19.80 0.26 -7.10
C ASP A 12 -18.89 0.83 -5.99
N GLU A 13 -18.87 0.21 -4.81
CA GLU A 13 -17.99 0.64 -3.71
C GLU A 13 -16.50 0.49 -4.08
N ALA A 14 -16.12 -0.64 -4.68
CA ALA A 14 -14.74 -0.90 -5.12
C ALA A 14 -14.29 0.12 -6.17
N ARG A 15 -15.13 0.34 -7.18
CA ARG A 15 -14.89 1.33 -8.22
C ARG A 15 -14.72 2.73 -7.65
N ARG A 16 -15.54 3.12 -6.67
CA ARG A 16 -15.43 4.43 -6.01
C ARG A 16 -14.08 4.64 -5.32
N VAL A 17 -13.52 3.60 -4.69
CA VAL A 17 -12.17 3.67 -4.07
C VAL A 17 -11.11 3.95 -5.14
N VAL A 18 -11.14 3.19 -6.24
CA VAL A 18 -10.15 3.31 -7.32
C VAL A 18 -10.29 4.66 -8.03
N GLU A 19 -11.50 5.10 -8.35
CA GLU A 19 -11.77 6.39 -8.99
C GLU A 19 -11.33 7.56 -8.11
N PHE A 20 -11.60 7.51 -6.80
CA PHE A 20 -11.11 8.51 -5.85
C PHE A 20 -9.59 8.61 -5.88
N TRP A 21 -8.90 7.46 -5.82
CA TRP A 21 -7.46 7.42 -5.81
C TRP A 21 -6.87 7.93 -7.12
N GLN A 22 -7.43 7.50 -8.26
CA GLN A 22 -7.01 7.95 -9.58
C GLN A 22 -7.19 9.47 -9.77
N GLN A 23 -8.31 10.03 -9.31
CA GLN A 23 -8.59 11.47 -9.39
C GLN A 23 -7.65 12.32 -8.52
N ALA A 24 -7.21 11.80 -7.37
CA ALA A 24 -6.24 12.47 -6.53
C ALA A 24 -4.88 12.64 -7.23
N GLY A 25 -4.46 11.61 -7.96
CA GLY A 25 -3.26 11.63 -8.80
C GLY A 25 -1.93 11.66 -8.02
N PRO A 26 -0.80 11.59 -8.75
CA PRO A 26 0.53 11.41 -8.16
C PRO A 26 0.97 12.54 -7.23
N SER A 27 0.46 13.76 -7.41
CA SER A 27 0.70 14.88 -6.50
C SER A 27 0.17 14.64 -5.09
N CYS A 28 -0.80 13.75 -4.92
CA CYS A 28 -1.39 13.40 -3.63
C CYS A 28 -0.87 12.06 -3.09
N TRP A 29 -0.55 11.10 -3.94
CA TRP A 29 -0.19 9.73 -3.53
C TRP A 29 1.06 9.67 -2.64
N PHE A 30 2.11 10.41 -3.02
CA PHE A 30 3.43 10.35 -2.39
C PHE A 30 3.81 11.64 -1.65
N THR A 31 2.84 12.52 -1.40
CA THR A 31 3.06 13.77 -0.67
C THR A 31 2.16 13.81 0.55
N ARG A 32 2.74 14.08 1.73
CA ARG A 32 1.95 14.31 2.93
C ARG A 32 1.07 15.55 2.76
N SER A 33 -0.24 15.40 2.99
CA SER A 33 -1.21 16.48 2.92
C SER A 33 -2.39 16.20 3.86
N ASP A 34 -2.49 16.98 4.93
CA ASP A 34 -3.57 16.83 5.92
C ASP A 34 -4.97 16.97 5.25
N ALA A 35 -5.06 17.79 4.20
CA ALA A 35 -6.30 17.96 3.43
C ALA A 35 -6.67 16.71 2.62
N PHE A 36 -5.68 15.98 2.09
CA PHE A 36 -5.93 14.72 1.40
C PHE A 36 -6.19 13.57 2.38
N ASP A 37 -5.52 13.58 3.53
CA ASP A 37 -5.75 12.61 4.60
C ASP A 37 -7.18 12.69 5.15
N ALA A 38 -7.70 13.92 5.32
CA ALA A 38 -9.10 14.13 5.70
C ALA A 38 -10.08 13.58 4.66
N GLN A 39 -9.73 13.60 3.37
CA GLN A 39 -10.55 12.98 2.32
C GLN A 39 -10.44 11.45 2.34
N CYS A 40 -9.26 10.90 2.62
CA CYS A 40 -9.05 9.46 2.78
C CYS A 40 -9.87 8.88 3.95
N ALA A 41 -10.10 9.67 5.01
CA ALA A 41 -10.89 9.26 6.16
C ALA A 41 -12.33 8.83 5.83
N GLN A 42 -12.90 9.27 4.70
CA GLN A 42 -14.23 8.80 4.25
C GLN A 42 -14.26 7.30 3.94
N PHE A 43 -13.11 6.70 3.61
CA PHE A 43 -12.97 5.28 3.30
C PHE A 43 -12.67 4.42 4.54
N LEU A 44 -12.61 5.03 5.74
CA LEU A 44 -12.32 4.29 6.96
C LEU A 44 -13.31 3.14 7.24
N PRO A 45 -14.64 3.29 7.02
CA PRO A 45 -15.57 2.17 7.15
C PRO A 45 -15.24 0.99 6.22
N LEU A 46 -14.82 1.27 4.98
CA LEU A 46 -14.41 0.24 4.02
C LEU A 46 -13.06 -0.39 4.38
N HIS A 47 -12.10 0.41 4.85
CA HIS A 47 -10.84 -0.11 5.40
C HIS A 47 -11.10 -1.11 6.53
N LEU A 48 -12.02 -0.77 7.45
CA LEU A 48 -12.37 -1.66 8.56
C LEU A 48 -13.11 -2.93 8.10
N ARG A 49 -13.96 -2.87 7.06
CA ARG A 49 -14.57 -4.07 6.45
C ARG A 49 -13.52 -4.95 5.77
N ALA A 50 -12.63 -4.34 4.99
CA ALA A 50 -11.52 -5.04 4.33
C ALA A 50 -10.60 -5.73 5.36
N SER A 51 -10.27 -5.06 6.46
CA SER A 51 -9.40 -5.62 7.51
C SER A 51 -10.04 -6.78 8.28
N ARG A 52 -11.38 -6.88 8.28
CA ARG A 52 -12.14 -8.04 8.77
C ARG A 52 -12.41 -9.10 7.70
N ARG A 53 -11.85 -8.95 6.49
CA ARG A 53 -12.07 -9.82 5.31
C ARG A 53 -13.53 -9.91 4.86
N GLU A 54 -14.34 -8.88 5.13
CA GLU A 54 -15.75 -8.81 4.73
C GLU A 54 -15.95 -8.36 3.27
N LEU A 55 -14.86 -8.18 2.52
CA LEU A 55 -14.81 -7.73 1.12
C LEU A 55 -13.96 -8.67 0.25
N GLU A 56 -13.72 -9.90 0.70
CA GLU A 56 -12.84 -10.86 0.02
C GLU A 56 -13.28 -11.12 -1.43
N GLU A 57 -14.58 -11.06 -1.71
CA GLU A 57 -15.14 -11.25 -3.05
C GLU A 57 -14.63 -10.22 -4.07
N TRP A 58 -14.14 -9.05 -3.63
CA TRP A 58 -13.55 -8.05 -4.52
C TRP A 58 -12.28 -8.55 -5.19
N ALA A 59 -11.56 -9.50 -4.59
CA ALA A 59 -10.34 -10.08 -5.14
C ALA A 59 -10.59 -10.84 -6.46
N GLY A 60 -11.85 -11.12 -6.83
CA GLY A 60 -12.20 -11.78 -8.09
C GLY A 60 -12.07 -10.92 -9.36
N THR A 61 -11.75 -9.63 -9.24
CA THR A 61 -11.61 -8.71 -10.38
C THR A 61 -10.41 -7.77 -10.21
N ALA A 62 -9.87 -7.23 -11.29
CA ALA A 62 -8.74 -6.31 -11.21
C ALA A 62 -9.04 -5.01 -10.43
N THR A 63 -10.21 -4.40 -10.67
CA THR A 63 -10.65 -3.19 -9.95
C THR A 63 -10.87 -3.47 -8.47
N GLY A 64 -11.54 -4.59 -8.14
CA GLY A 64 -11.80 -4.96 -6.75
C GLY A 64 -10.53 -5.30 -5.98
N ALA A 65 -9.62 -6.04 -6.60
CA ALA A 65 -8.31 -6.35 -6.01
C ALA A 65 -7.49 -5.07 -5.76
N LEU A 66 -7.46 -4.13 -6.72
CA LEU A 66 -6.81 -2.83 -6.51
C LEU A 66 -7.45 -2.06 -5.36
N ALA A 67 -8.79 -2.02 -5.28
CA ALA A 67 -9.49 -1.37 -4.19
C ALA A 67 -9.13 -1.97 -2.82
N LEU A 68 -9.05 -3.30 -2.70
CA LEU A 68 -8.59 -3.97 -1.48
C LEU A 68 -7.18 -3.53 -1.09
N VAL A 69 -6.25 -3.53 -2.03
CA VAL A 69 -4.87 -3.12 -1.77
C VAL A 69 -4.80 -1.66 -1.34
N LEU A 70 -5.51 -0.75 -2.01
CA LEU A 70 -5.57 0.67 -1.60
C LEU A 70 -6.15 0.84 -0.19
N LEU A 71 -7.24 0.14 0.14
CA LEU A 71 -7.87 0.18 1.45
C LEU A 71 -6.96 -0.35 2.58
N LEU A 72 -6.09 -1.31 2.29
CA LEU A 72 -5.28 -2.01 3.29
C LEU A 72 -3.83 -1.52 3.38
N ASP A 73 -3.31 -0.92 2.31
CA ASP A 73 -1.94 -0.41 2.23
C ASP A 73 -1.92 1.12 2.26
N GLN A 74 -2.65 1.79 1.38
CA GLN A 74 -2.55 3.25 1.23
C GLN A 74 -3.37 4.01 2.26
N ILE A 75 -4.66 3.68 2.41
CA ILE A 75 -5.55 4.38 3.36
C ILE A 75 -4.98 4.45 4.78
N PRO A 76 -4.44 3.37 5.39
CA PRO A 76 -3.86 3.43 6.73
C PRO A 76 -2.66 4.37 6.85
N ARG A 77 -1.86 4.51 5.79
CA ARG A 77 -0.70 5.42 5.74
C ARG A 77 -1.13 6.89 5.71
N ASN A 78 -2.32 7.19 5.19
CA ASN A 78 -2.92 8.52 5.23
C ASN A 78 -3.68 8.79 6.54
N VAL A 79 -4.51 7.85 7.02
CA VAL A 79 -5.45 8.12 8.13
C VAL A 79 -4.86 7.88 9.52
N TYR A 80 -3.80 7.07 9.63
CA TYR A 80 -3.23 6.64 10.91
C TYR A 80 -1.77 7.06 11.10
N ARG A 81 -1.36 8.16 10.46
CA ARG A 81 0.03 8.63 10.47
C ARG A 81 0.65 8.58 11.86
N ASP A 82 1.94 8.25 11.86
CA ASP A 82 2.77 8.25 13.06
C ASP A 82 2.31 7.24 14.14
N SER A 83 1.50 6.24 13.76
CA SER A 83 1.01 5.18 14.65
C SER A 83 1.19 3.78 14.05
N ALA A 84 1.25 2.76 14.93
CA ALA A 84 1.29 1.36 14.50
C ALA A 84 0.13 0.94 13.59
N HIS A 85 -1.01 1.65 13.65
CA HIS A 85 -2.17 1.36 12.81
C HIS A 85 -1.90 1.61 11.32
N SER A 86 -0.92 2.45 10.95
CA SER A 86 -0.52 2.61 9.54
C SER A 86 0.06 1.34 8.92
N TYR A 87 0.52 0.38 9.74
CA TYR A 87 1.17 -0.84 9.28
C TYR A 87 0.37 -2.11 9.63
N ALA A 88 -0.71 -1.98 10.40
CA ALA A 88 -1.43 -3.10 10.99
C ALA A 88 -2.04 -4.06 9.96
N THR A 89 -2.36 -3.55 8.76
CA THR A 89 -2.96 -4.31 7.66
C THR A 89 -1.97 -4.67 6.54
N ASP A 90 -0.68 -4.34 6.68
CA ASP A 90 0.33 -4.58 5.63
C ASP A 90 0.40 -6.05 5.21
N GLY A 91 0.29 -6.98 6.16
CA GLY A 91 0.29 -8.42 5.85
C GLY A 91 -0.91 -8.85 5.00
N LEU A 92 -2.09 -8.25 5.23
CA LEU A 92 -3.29 -8.54 4.46
C LEU A 92 -3.26 -7.86 3.08
N ALA A 93 -2.70 -6.65 2.99
CA ALA A 93 -2.45 -6.00 1.71
C ALA A 93 -1.52 -6.84 0.82
N ARG A 94 -0.42 -7.37 1.37
CA ARG A 94 0.49 -8.26 0.64
C ARG A 94 -0.20 -9.53 0.13
N HIS A 95 -1.06 -10.12 0.94
CA HIS A 95 -1.83 -11.30 0.54
C HIS A 95 -2.69 -11.02 -0.70
N TYR A 96 -3.50 -9.97 -0.70
CA TYR A 96 -4.33 -9.65 -1.86
C TYR A 96 -3.52 -9.15 -3.06
N ALA A 97 -2.41 -8.45 -2.84
CA ALA A 97 -1.50 -8.07 -3.90
C ALA A 97 -0.87 -9.30 -4.60
N ASP A 98 -0.44 -10.29 -3.82
CA ASP A 98 0.09 -11.56 -4.35
C ASP A 98 -0.96 -12.30 -5.20
N GLU A 99 -2.18 -12.46 -4.67
CA GLU A 99 -3.28 -13.09 -5.41
C GLU A 99 -3.60 -12.34 -6.72
N ALA A 100 -3.67 -11.01 -6.66
CA ALA A 100 -3.94 -10.17 -7.83
C ALA A 100 -2.86 -10.31 -8.92
N ILE A 101 -1.58 -10.32 -8.53
CA ILE A 101 -0.46 -10.49 -9.47
C ILE A 101 -0.48 -11.89 -10.06
N ASN A 102 -0.76 -12.93 -9.27
CA ASN A 102 -0.86 -14.31 -9.74
C ASN A 102 -2.03 -14.50 -10.73
N ALA A 103 -3.12 -13.74 -10.56
CA ALA A 103 -4.24 -13.68 -11.49
C ALA A 103 -3.99 -12.75 -12.71
N GLY A 104 -2.87 -12.04 -12.76
CA GLY A 104 -2.52 -11.08 -13.81
C GLY A 104 -3.39 -9.83 -13.81
N PHE A 105 -3.96 -9.44 -12.67
CA PHE A 105 -4.81 -8.26 -12.52
C PHE A 105 -4.02 -6.95 -12.47
N ASP A 106 -2.76 -6.98 -12.05
CA ASP A 106 -1.86 -5.82 -12.02
C ASP A 106 -1.62 -5.19 -13.40
N VAL A 107 -1.71 -6.00 -14.47
CA VAL A 107 -1.57 -5.53 -15.85
C VAL A 107 -2.91 -5.20 -16.53
N GLN A 108 -4.04 -5.35 -15.84
CA GLN A 108 -5.39 -5.08 -16.37
C GLN A 108 -5.95 -3.72 -15.92
N VAL A 109 -5.28 -3.04 -14.98
CA VAL A 109 -5.62 -1.68 -14.53
C VAL A 109 -4.87 -0.62 -15.34
N ASP A 110 -5.22 0.65 -15.14
CA ASP A 110 -4.44 1.78 -15.64
C ASP A 110 -2.95 1.60 -15.26
N PRO A 111 -2.00 1.67 -16.21
CA PRO A 111 -0.58 1.52 -15.94
C PRO A 111 -0.05 2.40 -14.80
N ALA A 112 -0.61 3.61 -14.62
CA ALA A 112 -0.21 4.51 -13.53
C ALA A 112 -0.60 3.99 -12.14
N LEU A 113 -1.59 3.09 -12.04
CA LEU A 113 -2.05 2.49 -10.80
C LEU A 113 -1.39 1.15 -10.49
N ARG A 114 -0.64 0.57 -11.43
CA ARG A 114 0.01 -0.74 -11.27
C ARG A 114 0.94 -0.80 -10.06
N VAL A 115 1.65 0.30 -9.79
CA VAL A 115 2.57 0.42 -8.65
C VAL A 115 1.93 0.07 -7.32
N PHE A 116 0.63 0.33 -7.14
CA PHE A 116 -0.06 0.06 -5.88
C PHE A 116 -0.19 -1.43 -5.58
N PHE A 117 -0.13 -2.32 -6.57
CA PHE A 117 -0.03 -3.75 -6.33
C PHE A 117 1.38 -4.16 -5.83
N TYR A 118 2.40 -3.34 -6.05
CA TYR A 118 3.79 -3.70 -5.76
C TYR A 118 4.26 -3.09 -4.43
N LEU A 119 3.73 -1.92 -4.06
CA LEU A 119 4.03 -1.25 -2.80
C LEU A 119 3.87 -2.12 -1.55
N PRO A 120 2.89 -3.03 -1.41
CA PRO A 120 2.80 -3.90 -0.24
C PRO A 120 4.08 -4.73 0.01
N PHE A 121 4.80 -5.13 -1.04
CA PHE A 121 6.09 -5.83 -0.94
C PHE A 121 7.21 -4.86 -0.55
N GLU A 122 7.26 -3.68 -1.17
CA GLU A 122 8.19 -2.59 -0.82
C GLU A 122 8.04 -2.13 0.64
N HIS A 123 6.83 -2.20 1.18
CA HIS A 123 6.54 -1.85 2.56
C HIS A 123 6.86 -2.94 3.58
N SER A 124 7.21 -4.15 3.14
CA SER A 124 7.51 -5.28 4.02
C SER A 124 8.88 -5.16 4.66
N GLU A 125 9.02 -5.57 5.91
CA GLU A 125 10.32 -5.70 6.58
C GLU A 125 10.96 -7.10 6.36
N ALA A 126 10.48 -7.87 5.38
CA ALA A 126 11.05 -9.16 4.98
C ALA A 126 11.94 -9.02 3.73
N LEU A 127 13.16 -9.58 3.78
CA LEU A 127 14.13 -9.45 2.69
C LEU A 127 13.65 -10.09 1.38
N ASP A 128 12.92 -11.21 1.45
CA ASP A 128 12.38 -11.86 0.25
C ASP A 128 11.27 -11.04 -0.42
N ASP A 129 10.45 -10.33 0.37
CA ASP A 129 9.47 -9.39 -0.16
C ASP A 129 10.16 -8.20 -0.85
N GLN A 130 11.28 -7.72 -0.31
CA GLN A 130 12.06 -6.64 -0.95
C GLN A 130 12.66 -7.08 -2.29
N ARG A 131 13.21 -8.30 -2.38
CA ARG A 131 13.69 -8.86 -3.66
C ARG A 131 12.56 -8.93 -4.68
N ARG A 132 11.39 -9.41 -4.26
CA ARG A 132 10.21 -9.45 -5.11
C ARG A 132 9.76 -8.05 -5.53
N SER A 133 9.83 -7.06 -4.63
CA SER A 133 9.54 -5.66 -4.96
C SER A 133 10.44 -5.16 -6.08
N LEU A 134 11.76 -5.41 -6.01
CA LEU A 134 12.70 -5.04 -7.07
C LEU A 134 12.32 -5.66 -8.42
N GLU A 135 12.00 -6.95 -8.45
CA GLU A 135 11.61 -7.65 -9.68
C GLU A 135 10.30 -7.11 -10.28
N LEU A 136 9.33 -6.75 -9.44
CA LEU A 136 8.04 -6.20 -9.88
C LEU A 136 8.21 -4.77 -10.40
N HIS A 137 8.99 -3.93 -9.71
CA HIS A 137 9.20 -2.52 -10.10
C HIS A 137 10.02 -2.37 -11.39
N GLN A 138 10.80 -3.38 -11.80
CA GLN A 138 11.42 -3.42 -13.14
C GLN A 138 10.39 -3.48 -14.28
N ARG A 139 9.13 -3.83 -13.99
CA ARG A 139 8.03 -3.91 -14.98
C ARG A 139 7.27 -2.60 -15.12
N LEU A 140 7.60 -1.59 -14.31
CA LEU A 140 7.00 -0.27 -14.36
C LEU A 140 7.80 0.63 -15.29
N ASP A 141 7.09 1.48 -16.03
CA ASP A 141 7.69 2.51 -16.85
C ASP A 141 8.02 3.75 -16.00
N GLY A 142 9.16 4.39 -16.27
CA GLY A 142 9.54 5.67 -15.65
C GLY A 142 10.87 5.63 -14.89
N PRO A 143 11.56 6.78 -14.77
CA PRO A 143 12.92 6.83 -14.23
C PRO A 143 13.04 6.46 -12.76
N ASP A 144 11.98 6.68 -11.97
CA ASP A 144 12.03 6.54 -10.50
C ASP A 144 11.42 5.23 -10.01
N ALA A 145 10.77 4.45 -10.87
CA ALA A 145 10.00 3.28 -10.44
C ALA A 145 10.86 2.22 -9.75
N SER A 146 12.10 2.02 -10.22
CA SER A 146 13.07 1.11 -9.58
C SER A 146 13.92 1.78 -8.49
N HIS A 147 13.96 3.12 -8.44
CA HIS A 147 14.79 3.84 -7.47
C HIS A 147 14.28 3.65 -6.04
N TRP A 148 12.97 3.83 -5.83
CA TRP A 148 12.35 3.70 -4.50
C TRP A 148 12.39 2.27 -3.98
N ALA A 149 12.13 1.28 -4.84
CA ALA A 149 12.27 -0.12 -4.49
C ALA A 149 13.70 -0.48 -4.05
N GLN A 150 14.73 0.08 -4.72
CA GLN A 150 16.13 -0.11 -4.32
C GLN A 150 16.44 0.52 -2.96
N LEU A 151 15.97 1.75 -2.71
CA LEU A 151 16.16 2.39 -1.41
C LEU A 151 15.53 1.58 -0.27
N HIS A 152 14.33 1.05 -0.47
CA HIS A 152 13.68 0.19 0.53
C HIS A 152 14.44 -1.13 0.74
N PHE A 153 14.90 -1.77 -0.35
CA PHE A 153 15.72 -2.97 -0.26
C PHE A 153 16.99 -2.72 0.56
N ASP A 154 17.73 -1.66 0.28
CA ASP A 154 18.99 -1.33 0.95
C ASP A 154 18.79 -1.13 2.47
N LEU A 155 17.66 -0.53 2.87
CA LEU A 155 17.32 -0.36 4.28
C LEU A 155 17.03 -1.68 4.98
N ILE A 156 16.27 -2.57 4.34
CA ILE A 156 15.97 -3.89 4.91
C ILE A 156 17.21 -4.78 4.89
N GLU A 157 18.04 -4.71 3.87
CA GLU A 157 19.32 -5.44 3.83
C GLU A 157 20.24 -4.98 4.96
N ARG A 158 20.31 -3.67 5.20
CA ARG A 158 21.18 -3.09 6.23
C ARG A 158 20.67 -3.31 7.65
N PHE A 159 19.39 -3.02 7.90
CA PHE A 159 18.84 -2.95 9.27
C PHE A 159 17.89 -4.11 9.61
N GLY A 160 17.47 -4.89 8.62
CA GLY A 160 16.44 -5.93 8.78
C GLY A 160 15.02 -5.38 9.02
N ARG A 161 14.85 -4.05 8.99
CA ARG A 161 13.60 -3.33 9.27
C ARG A 161 13.73 -1.86 8.85
N PHE A 162 12.64 -1.10 8.91
CA PHE A 162 12.64 0.34 8.63
C PHE A 162 12.82 1.17 9.91
N PRO A 163 13.98 1.85 10.11
CA PRO A 163 14.23 2.59 11.34
C PRO A 163 13.23 3.72 11.62
N HIS A 164 12.70 4.35 10.56
CA HIS A 164 11.71 5.43 10.69
C HIS A 164 10.38 4.96 11.32
N ARG A 165 10.09 3.65 11.32
CA ARG A 165 8.90 3.08 11.98
C ARG A 165 9.10 2.77 13.46
N ASN A 166 10.33 2.91 13.99
CA ASN A 166 10.65 2.47 15.35
C ASN A 166 9.76 3.11 16.41
N ALA A 167 9.57 4.43 16.36
CA ALA A 167 8.72 5.14 17.33
C ALA A 167 7.26 4.68 17.25
N ALA A 168 6.68 4.64 16.05
CA ALA A 168 5.30 4.22 15.83
C ALA A 168 5.04 2.76 16.28
N LEU A 169 6.04 1.89 16.18
CA LEU A 169 5.98 0.48 16.57
C LEU A 169 6.50 0.20 18.00
N GLY A 170 6.89 1.23 18.77
CA GLY A 170 7.42 1.08 20.12
C GLY A 170 8.74 0.32 20.22
N ARG A 171 9.56 0.35 19.15
CA ARG A 171 10.86 -0.34 19.08
C ARG A 171 11.97 0.55 19.64
N THR A 172 12.94 -0.07 20.32
CA THR A 172 14.19 0.61 20.66
C THR A 172 15.04 0.82 19.40
N THR A 173 15.40 2.07 19.14
CA THR A 173 16.35 2.46 18.08
C THR A 173 17.77 2.17 18.52
N THR A 174 18.52 1.45 17.69
CA THR A 174 19.95 1.18 17.90
C THR A 174 20.80 2.42 17.57
N PRO A 175 22.06 2.50 18.04
CA PRO A 175 22.94 3.62 17.70
C PRO A 175 23.16 3.81 16.19
N GLU A 176 23.24 2.72 15.43
CA GLU A 176 23.42 2.78 13.97
C GLU A 176 22.17 3.33 13.26
N GLU A 177 21.00 2.86 13.67
CA GLU A 177 19.73 3.37 13.18
C GLU A 177 19.54 4.84 13.53
N GLN A 178 19.92 5.27 14.73
CA GLN A 178 19.83 6.67 15.13
C GLN A 178 20.75 7.54 14.27
N ALA A 179 22.00 7.12 14.02
CA ALA A 179 22.92 7.84 13.15
C ALA A 179 22.38 7.97 11.71
N TYR A 180 21.69 6.95 11.20
CA TYR A 180 21.00 7.02 9.90
C TYR A 180 19.84 8.02 9.92
N LEU A 181 19.00 8.02 10.96
CA LEU A 181 17.90 8.97 11.11
C LEU A 181 18.41 10.41 11.23
N ASP A 182 19.47 10.65 12.01
CA ASP A 182 20.09 11.96 12.20
C ASP A 182 20.73 12.50 10.90
N ALA A 183 21.17 11.59 10.00
CA ALA A 183 21.71 11.94 8.69
C ALA A 183 20.64 12.23 7.62
N GLY A 184 19.38 12.37 8.02
CA GLY A 184 18.24 12.68 7.14
C GLY A 184 17.26 11.53 6.95
N GLY A 185 17.62 10.31 7.36
CA GLY A 185 16.72 9.16 7.35
C GLY A 185 16.16 8.82 5.97
N PHE A 186 14.92 8.33 5.96
CA PHE A 186 14.18 8.04 4.73
C PHE A 186 13.38 9.28 4.32
N ALA A 187 13.51 9.71 3.07
CA ALA A 187 12.84 10.87 2.50
C ALA A 187 12.07 10.49 1.23
N GLY A 188 11.07 9.62 1.39
CA GLY A 188 10.13 9.19 0.37
C GLY A 188 8.72 9.11 0.93
#